data_AF-A0A1V1PFG3-F1
#
_entry.id   AF-A0A1V1PFG3-F1
#
_cell.length_a   1.000
_cell.length_b   1.000
_cell.length_c   1.000
_cell.angle_alpha   90.00
_cell.angle_beta   90.00
_cell.angle_gamma   90.00
#
_symmetry.space_group_name_H-M   'P 1'
#
loop_
_entity.id
_entity.type
_entity.pdbx_description
1 polymer ?
#
loop_
_entity_poly.entity_id
_entity_poly.type
_entity_poly.pdbx_seq_one_letter_code
_entity_poly.pdbx_strand_id
1 'polypeptide(L)'
;MDIVQFYTAVPFPGSPLYKISMDKGWISNKTFEEFRQDKAVMSLPNLPPSVVDEYRKKGYVKFYMRPHQLLKILKLFHLRTIFQTITKGVTFIRWMH
;
A
#
# COMPACT_ATOMS: atom_id res chain seq x y z
N MET A 1 -13.86 -12.14 -8.70
CA MET A 1 -13.35 -10.76 -8.61
C MET A 1 -11.90 -10.87 -8.24
N ASP A 2 -11.02 -10.22 -8.98
CA ASP A 2 -9.59 -10.35 -8.72
C ASP A 2 -9.21 -9.21 -7.78
N ILE A 3 -8.76 -9.57 -6.58
CA ILE A 3 -8.34 -8.64 -5.54
C ILE A 3 -6.82 -8.71 -5.48
N VAL A 4 -6.18 -7.54 -5.40
CA VAL A 4 -4.74 -7.46 -5.15
C VAL A 4 -4.48 -6.65 -3.89
N GLN A 5 -3.51 -7.14 -3.12
CA GLN A 5 -2.97 -6.43 -1.98
C GLN A 5 -1.46 -6.36 -2.13
N PHE A 6 -0.92 -5.14 -2.07
CA PHE A 6 0.50 -4.89 -2.15
C PHE A 6 1.01 -4.58 -0.75
N TYR A 7 1.95 -5.39 -0.28
CA TYR A 7 2.59 -5.23 1.02
C TYR A 7 4.02 -4.76 0.87
N THR A 8 4.48 -3.96 1.83
CA THR A 8 5.90 -3.62 1.98
C THR A 8 6.59 -4.70 2.81
N ALA A 9 7.88 -4.94 2.54
CA ALA A 9 8.68 -5.82 3.38
C ALA A 9 8.88 -5.16 4.75
N VAL A 10 8.46 -5.86 5.82
CA VAL A 10 8.55 -5.35 7.19
C VAL A 10 9.62 -6.12 7.95
N PRO A 11 10.69 -5.45 8.42
CA PRO A 11 11.67 -6.05 9.30
C PRO A 11 11.10 -6.20 10.72
N PHE A 12 10.32 -7.24 11.00
CA PHE A 12 9.79 -7.45 12.35
C PHE A 12 10.92 -7.79 13.34
N PRO A 13 10.91 -7.24 14.57
CA PRO A 13 11.88 -7.59 15.60
C PRO A 13 12.03 -9.11 15.78
N GLY A 14 13.27 -9.58 15.82
CA GLY A 14 13.61 -11.01 15.88
C GLY A 14 13.76 -11.71 14.52
N SER A 15 13.30 -11.11 13.42
CA SER A 15 13.52 -11.66 12.07
C SER A 15 14.95 -11.44 11.57
N PRO A 16 15.47 -12.28 10.65
CA PRO A 16 16.75 -12.03 9.99
C PRO A 16 16.80 -10.68 9.28
N LEU A 17 15.69 -10.27 8.65
CA LEU A 17 15.59 -8.99 7.96
C LEU A 17 15.75 -7.81 8.93
N TYR A 18 15.21 -7.92 10.15
CA TYR A 18 15.39 -6.90 11.19
C TYR A 18 16.85 -6.75 11.60
N LYS A 19 17.56 -7.86 11.84
CA LYS A 19 18.99 -7.82 12.18
C LYS A 19 19.79 -7.11 11.08
N ILE A 20 19.64 -7.54 9.83
CA ILE A 20 20.31 -6.93 8.67
C ILE A 20 19.96 -5.45 8.55
N SER A 21 18.69 -5.09 8.77
CA SER A 21 18.23 -3.71 8.65
C SER A 21 18.79 -2.81 9.76
N MET A 22 18.93 -3.34 10.98
CA MET A 22 19.59 -2.64 12.09
C MET A 22 21.09 -2.49 11.83
N ASP A 23 21.77 -3.57 11.47
CA ASP A 23 23.22 -3.60 11.22
C ASP A 23 23.64 -2.63 10.10
N LYS A 24 22.79 -2.49 9.08
CA LYS A 24 23.02 -1.59 7.95
C LYS A 24 22.42 -0.20 8.11
N GLY A 25 21.80 0.10 9.26
CA GLY A 25 21.15 1.38 9.51
C GLY A 25 19.97 1.71 8.58
N TRP A 26 19.34 0.70 7.99
CA TRP A 26 18.16 0.87 7.13
C TRP A 26 16.90 1.23 7.90
N ILE A 27 16.87 0.96 9.20
CA ILE A 27 15.80 1.33 10.11
C ILE A 27 16.39 2.07 11.32
N SER A 28 15.71 3.11 11.77
CA SER A 28 16.18 4.00 12.84
C SER A 28 15.30 3.82 14.10
N ASN A 29 15.72 3.01 15.07
CA ASN A 29 15.07 2.78 16.39
C ASN A 29 13.56 3.15 16.44
N LYS A 30 12.78 2.51 15.57
CA LYS A 30 11.35 2.80 15.43
C LYS A 30 10.57 2.01 16.48
N THR A 31 9.55 2.64 17.06
CA THR A 31 8.61 1.95 17.95
C THR A 31 7.94 0.80 17.20
N PHE A 32 7.55 -0.25 17.93
CA PHE A 32 6.97 -1.45 17.34
C PHE A 32 5.75 -1.14 16.43
N GLU A 33 5.01 -0.08 16.76
CA GLU A 33 3.83 0.43 16.05
C GLU A 33 4.12 0.87 14.61
N GLU A 34 5.36 1.21 14.28
CA GLU A 34 5.73 1.62 12.93
C GLU A 34 5.93 0.43 11.98
N PHE A 35 6.13 -0.79 12.50
CA PHE A 35 6.29 -2.01 11.68
C PHE A 35 4.94 -2.50 11.14
N ARG A 36 4.44 -1.79 10.13
CA ARG A 36 3.19 -2.13 9.44
C ARG A 36 3.45 -2.46 7.97
N GLN A 37 2.66 -3.40 7.45
CA GLN A 37 2.79 -3.86 6.06
C GLN A 37 2.22 -2.86 5.04
N ASP A 38 1.53 -1.83 5.52
CA ASP A 38 0.93 -0.78 4.70
C ASP A 38 1.77 0.49 4.61
N LYS A 39 3.03 0.46 5.08
CA LYS A 39 3.98 1.56 4.93
C LYS A 39 5.40 1.01 4.83
N ALA A 40 6.24 1.59 3.99
CA ALA A 40 7.64 1.22 3.95
C ALA A 40 8.40 1.86 5.14
N VAL A 41 9.16 1.06 5.88
CA VAL A 41 9.96 1.53 7.03
C VAL A 41 11.46 1.51 6.80
N MET A 42 11.93 0.76 5.79
CA MET A 42 13.34 0.61 5.48
C MET A 42 13.80 1.68 4.49
N SER A 43 14.94 2.30 4.78
CA SER A 43 15.66 3.21 3.88
C SER A 43 16.92 2.53 3.37
N LEU A 44 16.82 1.96 2.17
CA LEU A 44 17.94 1.33 1.48
C LEU A 44 18.74 2.39 0.71
N PRO A 45 20.04 2.17 0.41
CA PRO A 45 20.90 3.17 -0.23
C PRO A 45 20.35 3.77 -1.53
N ASN A 46 19.70 2.96 -2.37
CA ASN A 46 19.12 3.37 -3.65
C ASN A 46 17.59 3.27 -3.67
N LEU A 47 16.95 3.03 -2.52
CA LEU A 47 15.52 2.80 -2.43
C LEU A 47 14.97 3.32 -1.10
N PRO A 48 14.65 4.63 -1.01
CA PRO A 48 14.04 5.20 0.17
C PRO A 48 12.59 4.70 0.33
N PRO A 49 12.05 4.70 1.56
CA PRO A 49 10.72 4.16 1.84
C PRO A 49 9.61 4.89 1.07
N SER A 50 9.75 6.19 0.85
CA SER A 50 8.80 7.00 0.06
C SER A 50 8.62 6.48 -1.36
N VAL A 51 9.71 6.04 -2.00
CA VAL A 51 9.67 5.48 -3.36
C VAL A 51 8.92 4.14 -3.35
N VAL A 52 9.17 3.28 -2.35
CA VAL A 52 8.43 2.01 -2.21
C VAL A 52 6.94 2.26 -2.05
N ASP A 53 6.56 3.22 -1.20
CA ASP A 53 5.15 3.59 -1.00
C ASP A 53 4.51 4.17 -2.28
N GLU A 54 5.26 4.96 -3.06
CA GLU A 54 4.81 5.48 -4.34
C GLU A 54 4.55 4.36 -5.36
N TYR A 55 5.48 3.40 -5.50
CA TYR A 55 5.29 2.26 -6.39
C TYR A 55 4.13 1.37 -5.96
N ARG A 56 3.94 1.21 -4.65
CA ARG A 56 2.78 0.51 -4.10
C ARG A 56 1.48 1.20 -4.52
N LYS A 57 1.38 2.53 -4.36
CA LYS A 57 0.25 3.33 -4.82
C LYS A 57 0.03 3.16 -6.33
N LYS A 58 1.10 3.29 -7.14
CA LYS A 58 1.04 3.07 -8.60
C LYS A 58 0.52 1.68 -8.96
N GLY A 59 0.91 0.64 -8.22
CA GLY A 59 0.39 -0.73 -8.38
C GLY A 59 -1.12 -0.82 -8.16
N TYR A 60 -1.61 -0.22 -7.07
CA TYR A 60 -3.03 -0.11 -6.79
C TYR A 60 -3.79 0.63 -7.90
N VAL A 61 -3.33 1.83 -8.29
CA VAL A 61 -3.94 2.60 -9.39
C VAL A 61 -4.00 1.76 -10.66
N LYS A 62 -2.87 1.18 -11.10
CA LYS A 62 -2.78 0.43 -12.35
C LYS A 62 -3.65 -0.83 -12.37
N PHE A 63 -3.93 -1.44 -11.21
CA PHE A 63 -4.77 -2.62 -11.13
C PHE A 63 -6.26 -2.26 -11.05
N TYR A 64 -6.64 -1.37 -10.14
CA TYR A 64 -8.03 -1.04 -9.89
C TYR A 64 -8.63 -0.10 -10.94
N MET A 65 -7.82 0.72 -11.63
CA MET A 65 -8.31 1.57 -12.74
C MET A 65 -8.48 0.82 -14.07
N ARG A 66 -8.27 -0.50 -14.12
CA ARG A 66 -8.50 -1.28 -15.34
C ARG A 66 -9.99 -1.28 -15.67
N PRO A 67 -10.41 -0.94 -16.90
CA PRO A 67 -11.83 -0.86 -17.27
C PRO A 67 -12.62 -2.10 -16.90
N HIS A 68 -12.05 -3.29 -17.11
CA HIS A 68 -12.70 -4.56 -16.76
C HIS A 68 -12.89 -4.75 -15.24
N GLN A 69 -11.95 -4.31 -14.40
CA GLN A 69 -12.10 -4.40 -12.94
C GLN A 69 -13.09 -3.36 -12.42
N LEU A 70 -13.07 -2.13 -12.96
CA LEU A 70 -14.09 -1.13 -12.65
C LEU A 70 -15.49 -1.64 -12.97
N LEU A 71 -15.70 -2.27 -14.12
CA LEU A 71 -17.00 -2.85 -14.48
C LEU A 71 -17.43 -3.98 -13.53
N LYS A 72 -16.50 -4.85 -13.09
CA LYS A 72 -16.81 -5.88 -12.08
C LYS A 72 -17.21 -5.25 -10.74
N ILE A 73 -16.49 -4.22 -10.31
CA ILE A 73 -16.76 -3.48 -9.08
C ILE A 73 -18.14 -2.80 -9.18
N LEU A 74 -18.44 -2.13 -10.28
CA LEU A 74 -19.73 -1.47 -10.52
C LEU A 74 -20.90 -2.45 -10.54
N LYS A 75 -20.73 -3.66 -11.09
CA LYS A 75 -21.76 -4.71 -11.10
C LYS A 75 -22.12 -5.23 -9.70
N LEU A 76 -21.24 -5.08 -8.71
CA LEU A 76 -21.50 -5.45 -7.32
C LEU A 76 -22.29 -4.39 -6.56
N PHE A 77 -22.28 -3.14 -7.02
CA PHE A 77 -23.03 -2.07 -6.37
C PHE A 77 -24.46 -1.98 -6.93
N HIS A 78 -25.46 -2.12 -6.06
CA HIS A 78 -26.82 -1.72 -6.38
C HIS A 78 -26.83 -0.23 -6.79
N LEU A 79 -27.57 0.14 -7.84
CA LEU A 79 -27.59 1.51 -8.40
C LEU A 79 -27.81 2.62 -7.34
N ARG A 80 -28.52 2.31 -6.24
CA ARG A 80 -28.75 3.23 -5.11
C ARG A 80 -27.52 3.46 -4.21
N THR A 81 -26.60 2.51 -4.12
CA THR A 81 -25.40 2.58 -3.25
C THR A 81 -24.17 3.17 -3.96
N ILE A 82 -24.23 3.28 -5.29
CA ILE A 82 -23.16 3.85 -6.13
C ILE A 82 -22.85 5.29 -5.69
N PHE A 83 -23.87 6.15 -5.52
CA PHE A 83 -23.67 7.55 -5.14
C PHE A 83 -23.00 7.73 -3.76
N GLN A 84 -23.30 6.85 -2.79
CA GLN A 84 -22.66 6.89 -1.46
C GLN A 84 -21.24 6.30 -1.45
N THR A 85 -20.90 5.48 -2.45
CA THR A 85 -19.58 4.85 -2.54
C THR A 85 -18.62 5.65 -3.42
N ILE A 86 -19.12 6.41 -4.38
CA ILE A 86 -18.32 7.34 -5.20
C ILE A 86 -17.60 8.36 -4.30
N THR A 87 -18.23 8.88 -3.24
CA THR A 87 -17.56 9.79 -2.28
C THR A 87 -16.40 9.10 -1.54
N LYS A 88 -16.53 7.81 -1.21
CA LYS A 88 -15.43 7.00 -0.64
C LYS A 88 -14.35 6.68 -1.68
N GLY A 89 -14.72 6.47 -2.94
CA GLY A 89 -13.81 6.30 -4.07
C GLY A 89 -13.00 7.57 -4.38
N VAL A 90 -13.64 8.75 -4.31
CA VAL A 90 -12.96 10.05 -4.42
C VAL A 90 -12.01 10.25 -3.24
N THR A 91 -12.37 9.81 -2.03
CA THR A 91 -11.45 9.83 -0.87
C THR A 91 -10.24 8.92 -1.09
N PHE A 92 -10.43 7.75 -1.70
CA PHE A 92 -9.34 6.85 -2.09
C PHE A 92 -8.44 7.49 -3.16
N ILE A 93 -9.01 8.13 -4.17
CA ILE A 93 -8.25 8.89 -5.18
C ILE A 93 -7.50 10.07 -4.54
N ARG A 94 -8.12 10.78 -3.58
CA ARG A 94 -7.50 11.87 -2.82
C ARG A 94 -6.40 11.37 -1.87
N TRP A 95 -6.43 10.12 -1.41
CA TRP A 95 -5.34 9.50 -0.65
C TRP A 95 -4.18 9.05 -1.55
N MET A 96 -4.44 8.80 -2.83
CA MET A 96 -3.42 8.44 -3.82
C MET A 96 -2.64 9.65 -4.35
N HIS A 97 -3.24 10.86 -4.32
CA HIS A 97 -2.64 12.12 -4.74
C HIS A 97 -1.99 12.89 -3.57
#